data_AF-A0A484M289-F1
#
_entry.id   AF-A0A484M289-F1
#
_cell.length_a   1.000
_cell.length_b   1.000
_cell.length_c   1.000
_cell.angle_alpha   90.00
_cell.angle_beta   90.00
_cell.angle_gamma   90.00
#
_symmetry.space_group_name_H-M   'P 1'
#
loop_
_entity.id
_entity.type
_entity.pdbx_description
1 polymer ?
#
loop_
_entity_poly.entity_id
_entity_poly.type
_entity_poly.pdbx_seq_one_letter_code
_entity_poly.pdbx_strand_id
1 'polypeptide(L)'
;MATTTEPEMKTRVPVMSLLFLFTILITFRSSIFCSGTTCVDAERQSLLRLKEDVVEDPFNRLASWIPGGDCCKWADVVCNNITGHVIELQLGNLLADEGSISMGEVSN
;
A
#
# COMPACT_ATOMS: atom_id res chain seq x y z
N MET A 1 -69.49 19.09 -10.16
CA MET A 1 -68.29 19.37 -9.35
C MET A 1 -67.22 18.37 -9.75
N ALA A 2 -66.15 18.84 -10.40
CA ALA A 2 -65.00 18.02 -10.74
C ALA A 2 -64.09 17.95 -9.51
N THR A 3 -63.89 16.76 -8.96
CA THR A 3 -62.85 16.52 -7.96
C THR A 3 -61.59 16.11 -8.71
N THR A 4 -60.63 17.03 -8.80
CA THR A 4 -59.29 16.79 -9.28
C THR A 4 -58.57 15.88 -8.30
N THR A 5 -58.29 14.63 -8.67
CA THR A 5 -57.42 13.75 -7.91
C THR A 5 -55.99 13.93 -8.42
N GLU A 6 -55.11 14.45 -7.56
CA GLU A 6 -53.65 14.52 -7.77
C GLU A 6 -53.09 13.13 -8.14
N PRO A 7 -52.14 13.03 -9.07
CA PRO A 7 -51.34 11.83 -9.23
C PRO A 7 -50.40 11.73 -8.02
N GLU A 8 -50.75 10.89 -7.06
CA GLU A 8 -49.85 10.40 -6.03
C GLU A 8 -48.57 9.88 -6.72
N MET A 9 -47.53 10.71 -6.73
CA MET A 9 -46.17 10.33 -7.07
C MET A 9 -45.65 9.43 -5.96
N LYS A 10 -46.22 8.23 -5.88
CA LYS A 10 -45.67 7.14 -5.11
C LYS A 10 -44.47 6.67 -5.90
N THR A 11 -43.34 7.33 -5.67
CA THR A 11 -42.04 6.87 -6.17
C THR A 11 -41.80 5.51 -5.54
N ARG A 12 -42.29 4.46 -6.21
CA ARG A 12 -42.06 3.07 -5.86
C ARG A 12 -40.61 2.82 -6.21
N VAL A 13 -39.71 3.24 -5.32
CA VAL A 13 -38.32 2.83 -5.42
C VAL A 13 -38.37 1.31 -5.32
N PRO A 14 -38.03 0.59 -6.40
CA PRO A 14 -38.17 -0.85 -6.39
C PRO A 14 -37.27 -1.40 -5.29
N VAL A 15 -37.72 -2.44 -4.60
CA VAL A 15 -36.90 -3.15 -3.60
C VAL A 15 -35.53 -3.51 -4.22
N MET A 16 -35.51 -3.76 -5.52
CA MET A 16 -34.30 -3.93 -6.35
C MET A 16 -33.34 -2.73 -6.30
N SER A 17 -33.82 -1.49 -6.38
CA SER A 17 -32.98 -0.27 -6.24
C SER A 17 -32.41 -0.14 -4.84
N LEU A 18 -33.19 -0.48 -3.80
CA LEU A 18 -32.69 -0.51 -2.43
C LEU A 18 -31.60 -1.58 -2.26
N LEU A 19 -31.83 -2.81 -2.73
CA LEU A 19 -30.84 -3.89 -2.71
C LEU A 19 -29.57 -3.52 -3.49
N PHE A 20 -29.71 -2.85 -4.63
CA PHE A 20 -28.57 -2.38 -5.43
C PHE A 20 -27.77 -1.28 -4.70
N LEU A 21 -28.44 -0.33 -4.06
CA LEU A 21 -27.77 0.67 -3.22
C LEU A 21 -27.08 0.05 -2.00
N PHE A 22 -27.73 -0.92 -1.32
CA PHE A 22 -27.12 -1.64 -0.20
C PHE A 22 -25.90 -2.44 -0.62
N THR A 23 -25.96 -3.14 -1.76
CA THR A 23 -24.79 -3.88 -2.29
C THR A 23 -23.67 -2.94 -2.73
N ILE A 24 -23.98 -1.78 -3.32
CA ILE A 24 -22.99 -0.73 -3.59
C ILE A 24 -22.38 -0.22 -2.28
N LEU A 25 -23.17 0.09 -1.25
CA LEU A 25 -22.64 0.55 0.04
C LEU A 25 -21.78 -0.49 0.75
N ILE A 26 -22.14 -1.78 0.66
CA ILE A 26 -21.38 -2.92 1.21
C ILE A 26 -20.07 -3.13 0.43
N THR A 27 -20.10 -3.04 -0.91
CA THR A 27 -18.90 -3.20 -1.74
C THR A 27 -17.98 -1.98 -1.70
N PHE A 28 -18.53 -0.77 -1.57
CA PHE A 28 -17.77 0.48 -1.42
C PHE A 28 -17.06 0.56 -0.06
N ARG A 29 -17.65 -0.02 0.99
CA ARG A 29 -16.98 -0.23 2.29
C ARG A 29 -15.73 -1.11 2.15
N SER A 30 -15.71 -2.05 1.19
CA SER A 30 -14.56 -2.90 0.90
C SER A 30 -13.44 -2.18 0.12
N SER A 31 -13.75 -1.07 -0.54
CA SER A 31 -12.75 -0.23 -1.25
C SER A 31 -12.10 0.83 -0.35
N ILE A 32 -12.67 1.09 0.83
CA ILE A 32 -12.20 2.11 1.78
C ILE A 32 -11.38 1.49 2.93
N PHE A 33 -11.39 0.17 3.09
CA PHE A 33 -10.54 -0.51 4.06
C PHE A 33 -9.13 -0.76 3.49
N CYS A 34 -8.40 0.33 3.22
CA CYS A 34 -6.94 0.29 3.10
C CYS A 34 -6.29 0.20 4.50
N SER A 35 -6.68 -0.80 5.29
CA SER A 35 -6.07 -1.05 6.59
C SER A 35 -4.99 -2.12 6.42
N GLY A 36 -3.85 -1.70 5.87
CA GLY A 36 -2.61 -2.48 5.80
C GLY A 36 -2.76 -3.84 5.11
N THR A 37 -2.50 -3.89 3.80
CA THR A 37 -2.17 -5.16 3.17
C THR A 37 -0.94 -5.71 3.87
N THR A 38 -1.14 -6.71 4.73
CA THR A 38 -0.05 -7.43 5.36
C THR A 38 0.77 -8.09 4.26
N CYS A 39 2.07 -7.90 4.31
CA CYS A 39 3.06 -8.59 3.50
C CYS A 39 2.75 -10.08 3.31
N VAL A 40 3.03 -10.60 2.11
CA VAL A 40 2.90 -12.03 1.80
C VAL A 40 3.90 -12.84 2.63
N ASP A 41 3.44 -13.88 3.33
CA ASP A 41 4.28 -14.67 4.24
C ASP A 41 5.53 -15.26 3.56
N ALA A 42 5.41 -15.68 2.30
CA ALA A 42 6.54 -16.20 1.52
C ALA A 42 7.61 -15.12 1.29
N GLU A 43 7.19 -13.90 0.96
CA GLU A 43 8.10 -12.76 0.78
C GLU A 43 8.74 -12.39 2.12
N ARG A 44 7.95 -12.32 3.20
CA ARG A 44 8.47 -12.11 4.56
C ARG A 44 9.58 -13.08 4.90
N GLN A 45 9.35 -14.38 4.69
CA GLN A 45 10.34 -15.42 4.96
C GLN A 45 11.58 -15.26 4.08
N SER A 46 11.40 -14.92 2.80
CA SER A 46 12.52 -14.71 1.88
C SER A 46 13.43 -13.55 2.31
N LEU A 47 12.83 -12.45 2.78
CA LEU A 47 13.54 -11.28 3.27
C LEU A 47 14.26 -11.56 4.61
N LEU A 48 13.66 -12.36 5.50
CA LEU A 48 14.32 -12.77 6.73
C LEU A 48 15.55 -13.65 6.47
N ARG A 49 15.47 -14.55 5.48
CA ARG A 49 16.64 -15.33 5.03
C ARG A 49 17.72 -14.43 4.46
N LEU A 50 17.35 -13.44 3.63
CA LEU A 50 18.29 -12.44 3.14
C LEU A 50 19.00 -11.71 4.29
N LYS A 51 18.26 -11.33 5.35
CA LYS A 51 18.85 -10.70 6.54
C LYS A 51 19.85 -11.61 7.26
N GLU A 52 19.59 -12.91 7.34
CA GLU A 52 20.53 -13.88 7.93
C GLU A 52 21.80 -14.03 7.07
N ASP A 53 21.68 -13.90 5.74
CA ASP A 53 22.79 -14.00 4.80
C ASP A 53 23.65 -12.72 4.73
N VAL A 54 23.18 -11.60 5.27
CA VAL A 54 23.92 -10.32 5.32
C VAL A 54 24.90 -10.33 6.49
N VAL A 55 26.20 -10.40 6.17
CA VAL A 55 27.29 -10.49 7.15
C VAL A 55 27.57 -9.16 7.86
N GLU A 56 27.49 -8.04 7.14
CA GLU A 56 27.71 -6.70 7.68
C GLU A 56 26.56 -5.75 7.30
N ASP A 57 25.93 -5.16 8.32
CA ASP A 57 24.93 -4.08 8.17
C ASP A 57 25.37 -2.87 9.02
N PRO A 58 26.43 -2.14 8.60
CA PRO A 58 27.02 -1.06 9.39
C PRO A 58 26.06 0.11 9.65
N PHE A 59 24.96 0.19 8.92
CA PHE A 59 23.97 1.26 8.99
C PHE A 59 22.62 0.79 9.53
N ASN A 60 22.54 -0.44 10.00
CA ASN A 60 21.35 -1.02 10.62
C ASN A 60 20.09 -0.93 9.74
N ARG A 61 20.23 -1.00 8.41
CA ARG A 61 19.12 -0.85 7.46
C ARG A 61 18.13 -2.01 7.57
N LEU A 62 18.61 -3.19 7.96
CA LEU A 62 17.79 -4.39 8.14
C LEU A 62 17.28 -4.55 9.58
N ALA A 63 17.50 -3.56 10.46
CA ALA A 63 17.14 -3.68 11.88
C ALA A 63 15.64 -3.89 12.10
N SER A 64 14.79 -3.24 11.30
CA SER A 64 13.33 -3.35 11.42
C SER A 64 12.76 -4.69 10.94
N TRP A 65 13.56 -5.52 10.26
CA TRP A 65 13.10 -6.76 9.66
C TRP A 65 12.94 -7.83 10.74
N ILE A 66 11.73 -7.96 11.28
CA ILE A 66 11.41 -8.82 12.43
C ILE A 66 10.46 -9.97 12.04
N PRO A 67 10.67 -11.22 12.52
CA PRO A 67 9.90 -12.38 12.09
C PRO A 67 8.38 -12.29 12.24
N GLY A 68 7.88 -11.57 13.24
CA GLY A 68 6.45 -11.40 13.50
C GLY A 68 5.83 -10.13 12.89
N GLY A 69 6.62 -9.36 12.12
CA GLY A 69 6.19 -8.07 11.58
C GLY A 69 5.59 -8.17 10.17
N ASP A 70 4.95 -7.08 9.77
CA ASP A 70 4.53 -6.83 8.40
C ASP A 70 5.72 -6.29 7.60
N CYS A 71 6.18 -7.03 6.58
CA CYS A 71 7.37 -6.63 5.83
C CYS A 71 7.19 -5.34 5.04
N CYS A 72 5.96 -4.94 4.72
CA CYS A 72 5.67 -3.66 4.09
C CYS A 72 5.88 -2.46 5.02
N LYS A 73 6.10 -2.71 6.32
CA LYS A 73 6.47 -1.70 7.32
C LYS A 73 7.95 -1.71 7.65
N TRP A 74 8.73 -2.59 7.05
CA TRP A 74 10.17 -2.62 7.27
C TRP A 74 10.84 -1.47 6.52
N ALA A 75 11.91 -0.95 7.11
CA ALA A 75 12.78 0.03 6.48
C ALA A 75 13.33 -0.52 5.16
N ASP A 76 13.39 0.37 4.17
CA ASP A 76 13.90 0.08 2.83
C ASP A 76 13.14 -1.03 2.08
N VAL A 77 11.89 -1.35 2.46
CA VAL A 77 10.99 -2.26 1.74
C VAL A 77 9.82 -1.48 1.16
N VAL A 78 9.60 -1.62 -0.15
CA VAL A 78 8.48 -1.00 -0.86
C VAL A 78 7.52 -2.09 -1.32
N CYS A 79 6.25 -1.95 -0.92
CA CYS A 79 5.19 -2.86 -1.33
C CYS A 79 4.19 -2.19 -2.28
N ASN A 80 3.55 -3.02 -3.10
CA ASN A 80 2.34 -2.66 -3.81
C ASN A 80 1.18 -2.56 -2.82
N ASN A 81 0.63 -1.35 -2.63
CA ASN A 81 -0.44 -1.08 -1.66
C ASN A 81 -1.79 -1.75 -1.96
N ILE A 82 -1.97 -2.38 -3.14
CA ILE A 82 -3.20 -3.08 -3.51
C ILE A 82 -3.06 -4.59 -3.22
N THR A 83 -1.89 -5.14 -3.53
CA THR A 83 -1.65 -6.60 -3.47
C THR A 83 -0.85 -7.05 -2.26
N GLY A 84 -0.16 -6.14 -1.58
CA GLY A 84 0.73 -6.46 -0.45
C GLY A 84 2.06 -7.09 -0.86
N HIS A 85 2.35 -7.19 -2.17
CA HIS A 85 3.60 -7.75 -2.68
C HIS A 85 4.75 -6.75 -2.56
N VAL A 86 5.92 -7.23 -2.15
CA VAL A 86 7.17 -6.48 -2.22
C VAL A 86 7.55 -6.26 -3.68
N ILE A 87 7.69 -4.99 -4.07
CA ILE A 87 8.04 -4.60 -5.44
C ILE A 87 9.46 -4.05 -5.55
N GLU A 88 10.04 -3.56 -4.45
CA GLU A 88 11.38 -2.99 -4.45
C GLU A 88 12.02 -3.07 -3.06
N LEU A 89 13.35 -3.28 -3.04
CA LEU A 89 14.20 -3.23 -1.85
C LEU A 89 15.26 -2.15 -2.02
N GLN A 90 15.30 -1.18 -1.13
CA GLN A 90 16.17 0.00 -1.22
C GLN A 90 17.44 -0.18 -0.40
N LEU A 91 18.24 -1.20 -0.70
CA LEU A 91 19.44 -1.59 0.07
C LEU A 91 20.73 -0.90 -0.43
N GLY A 92 20.64 0.40 -0.79
CA GLY A 92 21.71 1.16 -1.42
C GLY A 92 23.07 1.17 -0.70
N ASN A 93 24.13 1.30 -1.50
CA ASN A 93 25.52 1.45 -1.06
C ASN A 93 25.82 2.92 -0.77
N LEU A 94 26.42 3.23 0.38
CA LEU A 94 26.60 4.60 0.91
C LEU A 94 27.69 5.44 0.25
N LEU A 95 28.10 5.10 -0.98
CA LEU A 95 29.04 5.92 -1.75
C LEU A 95 28.36 6.94 -2.67
N ALA A 96 27.04 7.10 -2.59
CA ALA A 96 26.29 8.10 -3.37
C ALA A 96 25.81 9.30 -2.54
N ASP A 97 26.34 9.50 -1.34
CA ASP A 97 26.19 10.74 -0.56
C ASP A 97 27.56 11.30 -0.13
N GLU A 98 28.60 11.06 -0.93
CA GLU A 98 29.82 11.87 -0.85
C GLU A 98 29.63 13.08 -1.75
N GLY A 99 29.54 14.25 -1.12
CA GLY A 99 29.19 15.52 -1.75
C GLY A 99 29.94 15.81 -3.03
N SER A 100 29.23 16.45 -3.96
CA SER A 100 29.77 17.34 -5.00
C SER A 100 31.28 17.25 -5.24
N ILE A 101 31.72 16.30 -6.06
CA ILE A 101 32.96 16.51 -6.81
C ILE A 101 32.60 17.57 -7.85
N SER A 102 32.76 18.83 -7.48
CA SER A 102 32.99 19.87 -8.48
C SER A 102 34.24 19.44 -9.22
N MET A 103 34.07 19.03 -10.48
CA MET A 103 35.19 18.96 -11.40
C MET A 103 35.79 20.36 -11.43
N GLY A 104 36.96 20.50 -10.79
CA GLY A 104 37.77 21.69 -10.93
C GLY A 104 38.00 21.91 -12.41
N GLU A 105 37.52 23.05 -12.90
CA GLU A 105 37.89 23.54 -14.22
C GLU A 105 39.40 23.75 -14.19
N VAL A 106 40.14 22.99 -15.00
CA VAL A 106 41.54 23.32 -15.33
C VAL A 106 41.47 24.58 -16.18
N SER A 107 41.66 25.73 -15.53
CA SER A 107 42.01 26.97 -16.24
C SER A 107 43.49 26.92 -16.60
N ASN A 108 43.72 27.01 -17.91
CA ASN A 108 45.02 27.21 -18.54
C ASN A 108 45.59 28.61 -18.28
#